data_AF-A0A7S4RNR4-F1
#
_entry.id   AF-A0A7S4RNR4-F1
#
_cell.length_a   1.000
_cell.length_b   1.000
_cell.length_c   1.000
_cell.angle_alpha   90.00
_cell.angle_beta   90.00
_cell.angle_gamma   90.00
#
_symmetry.space_group_name_H-M   'P 1'
#
loop_
_entity.id
_entity.type
_entity.pdbx_description
1 polymer ?
#
loop_
_entity_poly.entity_id
_entity_poly.type
_entity_poly.pdbx_seq_one_letter_code
_entity_poly.pdbx_strand_id
1 'polypeptide(L)'
;CALPISVIEKERVGDYLGKTVQVVPHISDAIQEWVLRVAKTPVSRFSTLGSHHSTKNDDITQPEAPEVCIIELGGTLGDIESMPFVEALRQLQDHLGYKNMCFIHVSLIPVLGSPSEQKTKPTQHSVKQMMQLGLRPDFLCCRGKEPLESGARRSEERR
;
A
#
# COMPACT_ATOMS: atom_id res chain seq x y z
N CYS A 1 -11.10 -3.88 -8.80
CA CYS A 1 -10.14 -3.09 -9.60
C CYS A 1 -10.34 -3.37 -11.09
N ALA A 2 -10.69 -2.36 -11.89
CA ALA A 2 -10.85 -2.47 -13.35
C ALA A 2 -9.56 -2.15 -14.14
N LEU A 3 -8.40 -2.12 -13.45
CA LEU A 3 -7.13 -1.67 -14.04
C LEU A 3 -6.65 -2.54 -15.21
N PRO A 4 -6.67 -3.89 -15.13
CA PRO A 4 -6.29 -4.72 -16.27
C PRO A 4 -7.17 -4.49 -17.49
N ILE A 5 -8.47 -4.25 -17.28
CA ILE A 5 -9.42 -4.00 -18.37
C ILE A 5 -9.06 -2.71 -19.11
N SER A 6 -8.72 -1.64 -18.38
CA SER A 6 -8.31 -0.37 -19.01
C SER A 6 -7.05 -0.48 -19.88
N VAL A 7 -6.10 -1.34 -19.49
CA VAL A 7 -4.87 -1.57 -20.27
C VAL A 7 -5.18 -2.40 -21.52
N ILE A 8 -6.05 -3.40 -21.41
CA ILE A 8 -6.50 -4.21 -22.55
C ILE A 8 -7.31 -3.35 -23.54
N GLU A 9 -8.15 -2.44 -23.06
CA GLU A 9 -8.90 -1.53 -23.92
C GLU A 9 -7.97 -0.60 -24.71
N LYS A 10 -6.98 0.00 -24.04
CA LYS A 10 -5.92 0.80 -24.69
C LYS A 10 -5.16 0.00 -25.76
N GLU A 11 -4.89 -1.28 -25.49
CA GLU A 11 -4.27 -2.18 -26.46
C GLU A 11 -5.15 -2.37 -27.70
N ARG A 12 -6.43 -2.67 -27.50
CA ARG A 12 -7.38 -2.92 -28.59
C ARG A 12 -7.62 -1.71 -29.48
N VAL A 13 -7.56 -0.49 -28.94
CA VAL A 13 -7.70 0.75 -29.73
C VAL A 13 -6.40 1.17 -30.41
N GLY A 14 -5.27 0.52 -30.10
CA GLY A 14 -3.98 0.74 -30.75
C GLY A 14 -3.07 1.76 -30.05
N ASP A 15 -3.34 2.14 -28.80
CA ASP A 15 -2.56 3.16 -28.08
C ASP A 15 -1.09 2.75 -27.88
N TYR A 16 -0.80 1.44 -27.87
CA TYR A 16 0.57 0.93 -27.76
C TYR A 16 1.28 0.75 -29.11
N LEU A 17 0.72 1.28 -30.21
CA LEU A 17 1.32 1.26 -31.55
C LEU A 17 1.70 -0.15 -32.05
N GLY A 18 0.90 -1.16 -31.68
CA GLY A 18 1.14 -2.56 -32.00
C GLY A 18 2.31 -3.21 -31.24
N LYS A 19 2.86 -2.55 -30.22
CA LYS A 19 3.85 -3.15 -29.32
C LYS A 19 3.20 -4.11 -28.34
N THR A 20 3.97 -5.10 -27.89
CA THR A 20 3.53 -6.08 -26.89
C THR A 20 3.22 -5.41 -25.56
N VAL A 21 1.99 -5.61 -25.07
CA VAL A 21 1.61 -5.24 -23.69
C VAL A 21 2.15 -6.28 -22.72
N GLN A 22 2.66 -5.79 -21.59
CA GLN A 22 3.38 -6.56 -20.57
C GLN A 22 2.96 -6.09 -19.18
N VAL A 23 3.10 -6.95 -18.17
CA VAL A 23 2.83 -6.59 -16.77
C VAL A 23 3.68 -5.41 -16.34
N VAL A 24 4.98 -5.46 -16.64
CA VAL A 24 5.90 -4.33 -16.49
C VAL A 24 6.31 -3.91 -17.90
N PRO A 25 6.21 -2.62 -18.28
CA PRO A 25 5.77 -1.49 -17.44
C PRO A 25 4.26 -1.23 -17.48
N HIS A 26 3.50 -1.77 -18.44
CA HIS A 26 2.15 -1.27 -18.74
C HIS A 26 1.12 -1.43 -17.62
N ILE A 27 1.11 -2.57 -16.91
CA ILE A 27 0.19 -2.76 -15.77
C ILE A 27 0.71 -2.01 -14.54
N SER A 28 2.01 -2.05 -14.27
CA SER A 28 2.60 -1.33 -13.14
C SER A 28 2.41 0.19 -13.24
N ASP A 29 2.55 0.76 -14.44
CA ASP A 29 2.34 2.18 -14.71
C ASP A 29 0.86 2.55 -14.54
N ALA A 30 -0.06 1.73 -15.07
CA ALA A 30 -1.49 1.96 -14.89
C ALA A 30 -1.92 1.95 -13.40
N ILE A 31 -1.29 1.10 -12.58
CA ILE A 31 -1.49 1.09 -11.12
C ILE A 31 -0.96 2.38 -10.50
N GLN A 32 0.27 2.80 -10.84
CA GLN A 32 0.87 4.04 -10.34
C GLN A 32 0.02 5.28 -10.70
N GLU A 33 -0.39 5.39 -11.96
CA GLU A 33 -1.27 6.47 -12.44
C GLU A 33 -2.59 6.50 -11.68
N TRP A 34 -3.18 5.34 -11.40
CA TRP A 34 -4.42 5.27 -10.64
C TRP A 34 -4.24 5.72 -9.19
N VAL A 35 -3.17 5.26 -8.52
CA VAL A 35 -2.84 5.68 -7.16
C VAL A 35 -2.66 7.20 -7.09
N LEU A 36 -1.82 7.76 -7.96
CA LEU A 36 -1.52 9.20 -7.98
C LEU A 36 -2.73 10.06 -8.31
N ARG A 37 -3.65 9.57 -9.14
CA ARG A 37 -4.91 10.25 -9.45
C ARG A 37 -5.84 10.26 -8.25
N VAL A 38 -6.06 9.10 -7.62
CA VAL A 38 -6.96 8.96 -6.47
C VAL A 38 -6.44 9.73 -5.26
N ALA A 39 -5.13 9.74 -5.03
CA ALA A 39 -4.49 10.48 -3.95
C ALA A 39 -4.81 12.00 -3.99
N LYS A 40 -5.11 12.56 -5.16
CA LYS A 40 -5.44 13.98 -5.34
C LYS A 40 -6.95 14.27 -5.29
N THR A 41 -7.80 13.25 -5.25
CA THR A 41 -9.25 13.42 -5.30
C THR A 41 -9.81 13.58 -3.89
N PRO A 42 -10.37 14.74 -3.53
CA PRO A 42 -10.95 14.95 -2.21
C PRO A 42 -12.28 14.20 -2.05
N VAL A 43 -12.53 13.75 -0.82
CA VAL A 43 -13.83 13.17 -0.42
C VAL A 43 -14.62 14.19 0.37
N SER A 44 -15.86 14.45 -0.06
CA SER A 44 -16.72 15.54 0.42
C SER A 44 -17.08 15.52 1.91
N ARG A 45 -16.82 14.43 2.62
CA ARG A 45 -17.07 14.32 4.07
C ARG A 45 -15.97 14.94 4.94
N PHE A 46 -14.78 15.19 4.39
CA PHE A 46 -13.65 15.75 5.14
C PHE A 46 -13.39 17.23 4.83
N SER A 47 -13.88 17.75 3.70
CA SER A 47 -13.66 19.15 3.29
C SER A 47 -14.29 20.17 4.24
N THR A 48 -15.27 19.78 5.07
CA THR A 48 -15.92 20.66 6.05
C THR A 48 -15.34 20.60 7.45
N LEU A 49 -14.58 19.54 7.80
CA LEU A 49 -14.07 19.34 9.16
C LEU A 49 -12.67 19.93 9.39
N GLY A 50 -11.95 20.28 8.30
CA GLY A 50 -10.59 20.84 8.33
C GLY A 50 -10.50 22.36 8.25
N SER A 51 -11.62 23.07 8.09
CA SER A 51 -11.64 24.55 8.08
C SER A 51 -11.47 25.12 9.50
N HIS A 52 -10.36 24.83 10.16
CA HIS A 52 -9.91 25.61 11.32
C HIS A 52 -9.35 27.00 10.93
N HIS A 53 -9.48 27.37 9.66
CA HIS A 53 -9.26 28.73 9.16
C HIS A 53 -10.49 29.24 8.38
N SER A 54 -11.68 29.17 8.98
CA SER A 54 -12.84 29.90 8.48
C SER A 54 -12.78 31.36 8.96
N THR A 55 -12.10 32.20 8.18
CA THR A 55 -12.50 33.61 8.10
C THR A 55 -13.71 33.66 7.18
N LYS A 56 -14.82 34.15 7.71
CA LYS A 56 -16.09 34.42 7.00
C LYS A 56 -15.83 34.91 5.57
N ASN A 57 -16.34 34.18 4.58
CA ASN A 57 -17.04 34.71 3.41
C ASN A 57 -17.57 33.53 2.57
N ASP A 58 -18.82 33.66 2.13
CA ASP A 58 -19.56 32.71 1.30
C ASP A 58 -18.99 32.65 -0.12
N ASP A 59 -17.83 32.01 -0.27
CA ASP A 59 -17.29 31.58 -1.56
C ASP A 59 -17.21 30.05 -1.56
N ILE A 60 -17.53 29.44 -2.71
CA ILE A 60 -17.53 28.00 -2.88
C ILE A 60 -16.07 27.53 -2.84
N THR A 61 -15.54 27.29 -1.64
CA THR A 61 -14.18 26.82 -1.45
C THR A 61 -14.04 25.45 -2.09
N GLN A 62 -13.27 25.38 -3.17
CA GLN A 62 -12.90 24.11 -3.80
C GLN A 62 -12.27 23.20 -2.74
N PRO A 63 -12.67 21.93 -2.66
CA PRO A 63 -12.13 21.02 -1.66
C PRO A 63 -10.62 20.85 -1.89
N GLU A 64 -9.82 21.13 -0.87
CA GLU A 64 -8.36 20.98 -0.91
C GLU A 64 -7.97 19.51 -1.13
N ALA A 65 -6.85 19.30 -1.82
CA ALA A 65 -6.32 17.97 -2.06
C ALA A 65 -5.84 17.32 -0.75
N PRO A 66 -6.04 16.01 -0.54
CA PRO A 66 -5.53 15.32 0.64
C PRO A 66 -4.01 15.40 0.77
N GLU A 67 -3.52 15.63 1.99
CA GLU A 67 -2.07 15.63 2.29
C GLU A 67 -1.49 14.21 2.39
N VAL A 68 -2.33 13.25 2.81
CA VAL A 68 -1.95 11.85 3.01
C VAL A 68 -2.94 10.93 2.31
N CYS A 69 -2.41 9.97 1.54
CA CYS A 69 -3.19 8.90 0.93
C CYS A 69 -2.81 7.56 1.59
N ILE A 70 -3.80 6.87 2.16
CA ILE A 70 -3.60 5.53 2.71
C ILE A 70 -4.07 4.52 1.66
N ILE A 71 -3.17 3.62 1.29
CA ILE A 71 -3.43 2.58 0.29
C ILE A 71 -3.41 1.24 1.01
N GLU A 72 -4.54 0.54 0.99
CA GLU A 72 -4.60 -0.86 1.42
C GLU A 72 -4.32 -1.76 0.22
N LEU A 73 -3.28 -2.60 0.34
CA LEU A 73 -3.06 -3.69 -0.61
C LEU A 73 -3.79 -4.93 -0.09
N GLY A 74 -4.90 -5.29 -0.74
CA GLY A 74 -5.61 -6.54 -0.45
C GLY A 74 -4.79 -7.77 -0.84
N GLY A 75 -5.15 -8.92 -0.26
CA GLY A 75 -4.44 -10.19 -0.46
C GLY A 75 -3.30 -10.39 0.54
N THR A 76 -2.49 -11.43 0.32
CA THR A 76 -1.29 -11.71 1.13
C THR A 76 -0.03 -11.46 0.30
N LEU A 77 1.01 -10.93 0.93
CA LEU A 77 2.32 -10.84 0.28
C LEU A 77 2.87 -12.24 0.04
N GLY A 78 3.35 -12.48 -1.18
CA GLY A 78 3.85 -13.79 -1.63
C GLY A 78 2.92 -14.48 -2.63
N ASP A 79 1.67 -14.03 -2.75
CA ASP A 79 0.74 -14.55 -3.76
C ASP A 79 1.06 -13.95 -5.15
N ILE A 80 0.89 -14.77 -6.20
CA ILE A 80 1.17 -14.36 -7.59
C ILE A 80 0.31 -13.16 -8.04
N GLU A 81 -0.88 -13.04 -7.45
CA GLU A 81 -1.85 -11.97 -7.76
C GLU A 81 -1.38 -10.60 -7.24
N SER A 82 -0.58 -10.60 -6.17
CA SER A 82 -0.07 -9.38 -5.52
C SER A 82 1.16 -8.80 -6.23
N MET A 83 1.88 -9.61 -7.02
CA MET A 83 3.15 -9.22 -7.66
C MET A 83 3.07 -7.95 -8.51
N PRO A 84 2.06 -7.74 -9.37
CA PRO A 84 1.96 -6.51 -10.17
C PRO A 84 1.82 -5.26 -9.30
N PHE A 85 1.10 -5.35 -8.18
CA PHE A 85 0.92 -4.23 -7.26
C PHE A 85 2.19 -3.97 -6.46
N VAL A 86 2.87 -5.02 -5.99
CA VAL A 86 4.13 -4.89 -5.26
C VAL A 86 5.19 -4.20 -6.12
N GLU A 87 5.33 -4.61 -7.39
CA GLU A 87 6.27 -3.97 -8.31
C GLU A 87 5.87 -2.51 -8.62
N ALA A 88 4.58 -2.23 -8.80
CA ALA A 88 4.11 -0.86 -9.00
C ALA A 88 4.42 0.05 -7.79
N LEU A 89 4.23 -0.46 -6.57
CA LEU A 89 4.53 0.29 -5.33
C LEU A 89 6.04 0.47 -5.12
N ARG A 90 6.86 -0.52 -5.52
CA ARG A 90 8.32 -0.42 -5.49
C ARG A 90 8.81 0.71 -6.41
N GLN A 91 8.35 0.71 -7.67
CA GLN A 91 8.64 1.77 -8.63
C GLN A 91 8.09 3.13 -8.16
N LEU A 92 6.92 3.16 -7.55
CA LEU A 92 6.33 4.38 -7.02
C LEU A 92 7.17 4.97 -5.87
N GLN A 93 7.71 4.13 -4.97
CA GLN A 93 8.63 4.59 -3.93
C GLN A 93 9.92 5.15 -4.53
N ASP A 94 10.47 4.51 -5.57
CA ASP A 94 11.65 5.02 -6.29
C ASP A 94 11.37 6.42 -6.90
N HIS A 95 10.17 6.62 -7.45
CA HIS A 95 9.76 7.90 -8.06
C HIS A 95 9.45 9.01 -7.03
N LEU A 96 8.76 8.68 -5.93
CA LEU A 96 8.37 9.66 -4.91
C LEU A 96 9.46 9.93 -3.88
N GLY A 97 10.38 8.99 -3.70
CA GLY A 97 11.42 8.99 -2.67
C GLY A 97 10.90 8.57 -1.29
N TYR A 98 11.82 8.06 -0.46
CA TYR A 98 11.54 7.51 0.89
C TYR A 98 10.89 8.49 1.88
N LYS A 99 10.90 9.80 1.60
CA LYS A 99 10.25 10.80 2.48
C LYS A 99 8.76 10.95 2.23
N ASN A 100 8.27 10.51 1.06
CA ASN A 100 6.90 10.72 0.62
C ASN A 100 6.09 9.42 0.54
N MET A 101 6.70 8.28 0.89
CA MET A 101 6.05 6.98 0.86
C MET A 101 6.65 6.10 1.96
N CYS A 102 5.78 5.54 2.80
CA CYS A 102 6.16 4.56 3.81
C CYS A 102 5.32 3.30 3.68
N PHE A 103 5.86 2.17 4.14
CA PHE A 103 5.18 0.89 4.15
C PHE A 103 4.88 0.42 5.56
N ILE A 104 3.62 0.04 5.78
CA ILE A 104 3.15 -0.60 7.01
C ILE A 104 2.85 -2.05 6.67
N HIS A 105 3.62 -2.97 7.25
CA HIS A 105 3.39 -4.40 7.06
C HIS A 105 2.56 -4.97 8.20
N VAL A 106 1.43 -5.60 7.87
CA VAL A 106 0.54 -6.21 8.86
C VAL A 106 0.76 -7.72 8.86
N SER A 107 1.07 -8.30 10.02
CA SER A 107 1.32 -9.73 10.15
C SER A 107 0.64 -10.33 11.37
N LEU A 108 0.12 -11.55 11.23
CA LEU A 108 -0.53 -12.30 12.31
C LEU A 108 0.53 -13.05 13.13
N ILE A 109 0.45 -12.91 14.46
CA ILE A 109 1.22 -13.65 15.46
C ILE A 109 0.30 -14.73 16.05
N PRO A 110 0.36 -15.97 15.53
CA PRO A 110 -0.45 -17.05 16.06
C PRO A 110 0.03 -17.46 17.45
N VAL A 111 -0.92 -17.85 18.29
CA VAL A 111 -0.68 -18.47 19.60
C VAL A 111 -0.99 -19.95 19.45
N LEU A 112 0.01 -20.81 19.68
CA LEU A 112 -0.11 -22.25 19.47
C LEU A 112 0.34 -23.02 20.72
N GLY A 113 -0.23 -24.21 20.91
CA GLY A 113 0.19 -25.17 21.93
C GLY A 113 -0.46 -25.01 23.31
N SER A 114 -0.06 -25.90 24.21
CA SER A 114 -0.31 -25.85 25.65
C SER A 114 1.03 -26.13 26.36
N PRO A 115 1.66 -25.14 27.00
CA PRO A 115 1.18 -23.77 27.22
C PRO A 115 1.15 -22.92 25.94
N SER A 116 0.34 -21.87 25.97
CA SER A 116 0.15 -20.94 24.86
C SER A 116 1.43 -20.16 24.57
N GLU A 117 2.04 -20.37 23.40
CA GLU A 117 3.26 -19.67 22.98
C GLU A 117 3.00 -18.82 21.72
N GLN A 118 3.44 -17.55 21.75
CA GLN A 118 3.42 -16.66 20.59
C GLN A 118 4.50 -17.05 19.59
N LYS A 119 4.11 -17.37 18.35
CA LYS A 119 5.06 -17.74 17.29
C LYS A 119 5.30 -16.57 16.35
N THR A 120 6.52 -16.04 16.38
CA THR A 120 6.92 -14.91 15.53
C THR A 120 7.54 -15.30 14.18
N LYS A 121 7.97 -16.56 14.02
CA LYS A 121 8.59 -17.06 12.77
C LYS A 121 7.76 -16.79 11.49
N PRO A 122 6.42 -16.92 11.47
CA PRO A 122 5.62 -16.58 10.29
C PRO A 122 5.77 -15.11 9.88
N THR A 123 5.77 -14.19 10.86
CA THR A 123 5.99 -12.76 10.61
C THR A 123 7.37 -12.50 10.05
N GLN A 124 8.40 -13.16 10.60
CA GLN A 124 9.77 -13.03 10.11
C GLN A 124 9.92 -13.51 8.65
N HIS A 125 9.23 -14.59 8.29
CA HIS A 125 9.22 -15.07 6.91
C HIS A 125 8.53 -14.08 5.98
N SER A 126 7.39 -13.53 6.41
CA SER A 126 6.62 -12.55 5.64
C SER A 126 7.39 -11.23 5.43
N VAL A 127 8.07 -10.72 6.47
CA VAL A 127 8.96 -9.54 6.36
C VAL A 127 10.10 -9.83 5.38
N LYS A 128 10.74 -11.01 5.48
CA LYS A 128 11.80 -11.39 4.55
C LYS A 128 11.30 -11.44 3.10
N GLN A 129 10.11 -11.98 2.87
CA GLN A 129 9.50 -12.00 1.54
C GLN A 129 9.25 -10.59 1.02
N MET A 130 8.69 -9.70 1.83
CA MET A 130 8.48 -8.29 1.46
C MET A 130 9.79 -7.61 1.03
N MET A 131 10.87 -7.80 1.80
CA MET A 131 12.20 -7.28 1.48
C MET A 131 12.80 -7.88 0.21
N GLN A 132 12.57 -9.17 -0.05
CA GLN A 132 13.00 -9.83 -1.29
C GLN A 132 12.30 -9.28 -2.53
N LEU A 133 11.08 -8.76 -2.38
CA LEU A 133 10.33 -8.09 -3.43
C LEU A 133 10.72 -6.61 -3.59
N GLY A 134 11.72 -6.14 -2.84
CA GLY A 134 12.22 -4.77 -2.90
C GLY A 134 11.44 -3.76 -2.06
N LEU A 135 10.49 -4.21 -1.23
CA LEU A 135 9.76 -3.34 -0.30
C LEU A 135 10.35 -3.49 1.11
N ARG A 136 10.70 -2.39 1.75
CA ARG A 136 11.13 -2.40 3.16
C ARG A 136 9.99 -1.87 4.04
N PRO A 137 9.54 -2.63 5.07
CA PRO A 137 8.57 -2.09 6.01
C PRO A 137 9.24 -0.99 6.86
N ASP A 138 8.57 0.16 6.99
CA ASP A 138 8.93 1.20 7.95
C ASP A 138 8.26 0.92 9.31
N PHE A 139 7.08 0.29 9.27
CA PHE A 139 6.35 -0.14 10.45
C PHE A 139 5.91 -1.60 10.31
N LEU A 140 6.01 -2.35 11.41
CA LEU A 140 5.50 -3.71 11.52
C LEU A 140 4.34 -3.75 12.51
N CYS A 141 3.13 -3.99 11.99
CA CYS A 141 1.91 -4.13 12.76
C CYS A 141 1.64 -5.61 13.05
N CYS A 142 1.99 -6.04 14.26
CA CYS A 142 1.71 -7.40 14.74
C CYS A 142 0.28 -7.53 15.27
N ARG A 143 -0.54 -8.35 14.62
CA ARG A 143 -1.89 -8.71 15.04
C ARG A 143 -1.86 -9.99 15.88
N GLY A 144 -2.49 -9.99 17.05
CA GLY A 144 -2.58 -11.17 17.93
C GLY A 144 -3.82 -11.11 18.81
N LYS A 145 -4.16 -12.22 19.48
CA LYS A 145 -5.26 -12.25 20.46
C LYS A 145 -4.86 -11.55 21.76
N GLU A 146 -3.61 -11.75 22.17
CA GLU A 146 -3.01 -11.19 23.38
C GLU A 146 -1.91 -10.18 22.99
N PRO A 147 -1.58 -9.20 23.87
CA PRO A 147 -0.43 -8.33 23.67
C PRO A 147 0.87 -9.11 23.46
N LEU A 148 1.77 -8.59 22.64
CA LEU A 148 3.08 -9.21 22.42
C LEU A 148 3.87 -9.32 23.71
N GLU A 149 4.35 -10.52 24.01
CA GLU A 149 5.28 -10.75 25.12
C GLU A 149 6.62 -10.06 24.85
N SER A 150 7.34 -9.67 25.91
CA SER A 150 8.61 -8.95 25.77
C SER A 150 9.67 -9.70 24.94
N GLY A 151 9.64 -11.04 24.95
CA GLY A 151 10.48 -11.89 24.09
C GLY A 151 10.12 -11.75 22.62
N ALA A 152 8.83 -11.91 22.28
CA ALA A 152 8.31 -11.77 20.93
C ALA A 152 8.47 -10.35 20.37
N ARG A 153 8.22 -9.32 21.18
CA ARG A 153 8.43 -7.92 20.77
C ARG A 153 9.89 -7.65 20.40
N ARG A 154 10.85 -8.10 21.23
CA ARG A 154 12.29 -7.90 20.97
C ARG A 154 12.79 -8.64 19.73
N SER A 155 12.17 -9.76 19.34
CA SER A 155 12.55 -10.46 18.11
C SER A 155 12.15 -9.70 16.85
N GLU A 156 11.05 -8.95 16.94
CA GLU A 156 10.52 -8.17 15.81
C GLU A 156 11.14 -6.77 15.71
N GLU A 157 11.46 -6.11 16.83
CA GLU A 157 12.02 -4.74 16.85
C GLU A 157 13.47 -4.63 16.32
N ARG A 158 14.18 -5.76 16.20
CA ARG A 158 15.59 -5.80 15.76
C ARG A 158 15.77 -5.90 14.23
N ARG A 159 14.70 -5.74 13.45
CA ARG A 159 14.71 -5.96 12.00
C ARG A 159 14.08 -4.80 11.25
#